data_AF-A0A6M3M678-F1
#
_entry.id   AF-A0A6M3M678-F1
#
_cell.length_a   1.000
_cell.length_b   1.000
_cell.length_c   1.000
_cell.angle_alpha   90.00
_cell.angle_beta   90.00
_cell.angle_gamma   90.00
#
_symmetry.space_group_name_H-M   'P 1'
#
loop_
_entity.id
_entity.type
_entity.pdbx_description
1 polymer ?
#
loop_
_entity_poly.entity_id
_entity_poly.type
_entity_poly.pdbx_seq_one_letter_code
_entity_poly.pdbx_strand_id
1 'polypeptide(L)'
;MVYNKINLLCPTYHRIEKLTRFITSAQKKSAGYISFTFIVNGADNQTELLIKKLCRSWQYDIIYENEEKPNLAKFYNLMKDETKFQEPETVISMLGDDMEFVTQGYDEIILDIINKHDGIGIFYGNDKKNKRRMCTQFFTTREFIDRNLPEPFMNEQFPCDVIDRIWRDVAEALDCYYYMPEIVIIHHHSAKDRDSTWERLRSVFHISKVNERDNYTEIVNEQINRMRRIPVEYEAPPKPEIKPKPSFVKDSILFQLRGKYGDIILGSFIANMLIERGYKLTWTTDPFYEELVKLVCARARVITNENGYSTEEMKLKSYGYEYYINAQLGSKEHHDNYINSDMHPAWYVKQLAERTIQRELPENFIDYATLAPLKRLYVNWQRKPLCVISPNTDSVLPALNDNIIKELFDKYHENYNIRILVQNKSEITIKKLEKHYIYDYSFIECIAILLQAELYIGNDSGLAWASLYNYNCKKLIYHRKSRQNKTNLLYSKLDPNAEDIIIDTEHDKRQEIEYKRKRREWLLSIRAAGSVTDSSNIQ
;
A
#
# COMPACT_ATOMS: atom_id res chain seq x y z
N MET A 1 1.90 -14.79 -13.20
CA MET A 1 2.24 -13.54 -12.49
C MET A 1 0.95 -12.98 -11.92
N VAL A 2 0.94 -12.28 -10.78
CA VAL A 2 -0.28 -11.64 -10.24
C VAL A 2 -0.05 -10.14 -10.21
N TYR A 3 -0.78 -9.42 -11.05
CA TYR A 3 -0.75 -7.96 -11.11
C TYR A 3 -1.49 -7.38 -9.91
N ASN A 4 -0.89 -6.37 -9.27
CA ASN A 4 -1.38 -5.90 -7.98
C ASN A 4 -1.35 -4.38 -7.78
N LYS A 5 -0.96 -3.64 -8.82
CA LYS A 5 -0.83 -2.19 -8.80
C LYS A 5 -1.09 -1.63 -10.19
N ILE A 6 -1.63 -0.42 -10.27
CA ILE A 6 -1.84 0.33 -11.51
C ILE A 6 -1.06 1.64 -11.43
N ASN A 7 -0.16 1.86 -12.38
CA ASN A 7 0.46 3.15 -12.61
C ASN A 7 -0.36 3.96 -13.61
N LEU A 8 -0.98 5.03 -13.13
CA LEU A 8 -1.79 5.94 -13.91
C LEU A 8 -0.88 6.93 -14.66
N LEU A 9 -0.65 6.67 -15.95
CA LEU A 9 0.16 7.54 -16.80
C LEU A 9 -0.72 8.71 -17.29
N CYS A 10 -0.33 9.94 -16.96
CA CYS A 10 -1.15 11.12 -17.20
C CYS A 10 -0.28 12.30 -17.70
N PRO A 11 -0.26 12.56 -19.01
CA PRO A 11 0.35 13.77 -19.54
C PRO A 11 -0.51 14.98 -19.19
N THR A 12 0.11 16.06 -18.71
CA THR A 12 -0.61 17.26 -18.25
C THR A 12 0.13 18.55 -18.62
N TYR A 13 -0.63 19.61 -18.89
CA TYR A 13 -0.09 20.95 -19.19
C TYR A 13 -1.12 22.03 -18.88
N HIS A 14 -0.84 22.93 -17.92
CA HIS A 14 -1.67 24.09 -17.54
C HIS A 14 -3.17 23.80 -17.29
N ARG A 15 -3.50 22.62 -16.75
CA ARG A 15 -4.88 22.15 -16.51
C ARG A 15 -5.17 21.91 -15.04
N ILE A 16 -4.77 22.86 -14.17
CA ILE A 16 -4.86 22.77 -12.70
C ILE A 16 -6.20 22.23 -12.20
N GLU A 17 -7.33 22.76 -12.68
CA GLU A 17 -8.66 22.33 -12.23
C GLU A 17 -9.02 20.90 -12.66
N LYS A 18 -8.73 20.55 -13.92
CA LYS A 18 -9.02 19.22 -14.47
C LYS A 18 -8.12 18.17 -13.82
N LEU A 19 -6.82 18.47 -13.70
CA LEU A 19 -5.87 17.61 -13.02
C LEU A 19 -6.22 17.41 -11.54
N THR A 20 -6.67 18.47 -10.84
CA THR A 20 -7.16 18.35 -9.46
C THR A 20 -8.31 17.36 -9.37
N ARG A 21 -9.28 17.44 -10.30
CA ARG A 21 -10.42 16.53 -10.36
C ARG A 21 -9.99 15.10 -10.68
N PHE A 22 -9.06 14.93 -11.62
CA PHE A 22 -8.49 13.64 -11.98
C PHE A 22 -7.83 12.98 -10.76
N ILE A 23 -6.86 13.65 -10.12
CA ILE A 23 -6.11 13.12 -8.97
C ILE A 23 -7.06 12.80 -7.81
N THR A 24 -7.93 13.76 -7.46
CA THR A 24 -8.84 13.61 -6.32
C THR A 24 -9.83 12.46 -6.54
N SER A 25 -10.39 12.35 -7.76
CA SER A 25 -11.33 11.27 -8.07
C SER A 25 -10.63 9.91 -8.10
N ALA A 26 -9.45 9.81 -8.72
CA ALA A 26 -8.65 8.59 -8.73
C ALA A 26 -8.33 8.11 -7.31
N GLN A 27 -7.80 8.98 -6.45
CA GLN A 27 -7.46 8.63 -5.07
C GLN A 27 -8.69 8.26 -4.23
N LYS A 28 -9.77 9.06 -4.31
CA LYS A 28 -10.98 8.83 -3.50
C LYS A 28 -11.73 7.56 -3.90
N LYS A 29 -11.68 7.20 -5.19
CA LYS A 29 -12.37 6.03 -5.73
C LYS A 29 -11.51 4.78 -5.77
N SER A 30 -10.20 4.89 -5.60
CA SER A 30 -9.29 3.76 -5.54
C SER A 30 -9.44 2.96 -4.24
N ALA A 31 -9.12 1.66 -4.31
CA ALA A 31 -8.95 0.77 -3.18
C ALA A 31 -7.51 0.81 -2.59
N GLY A 32 -6.64 1.68 -3.13
CA GLY A 32 -5.26 1.88 -2.67
C GLY A 32 -4.18 1.29 -3.59
N TYR A 33 -4.53 0.77 -4.76
CA TYR A 33 -3.60 0.06 -5.65
C TYR A 33 -3.06 0.95 -6.79
N ILE A 34 -3.00 2.26 -6.59
CA ILE A 34 -2.61 3.20 -7.65
C ILE A 34 -1.33 3.97 -7.32
N SER A 35 -0.49 4.14 -8.33
CA SER A 35 0.51 5.18 -8.42
C SER A 35 0.23 6.09 -9.61
N PHE A 36 0.90 7.23 -9.68
CA PHE A 36 0.78 8.18 -10.77
C PHE A 36 2.14 8.40 -11.42
N THR A 37 2.18 8.48 -12.74
CA THR A 37 3.31 9.09 -13.44
C THR A 37 2.77 10.21 -14.29
N PHE A 38 3.29 11.41 -14.04
CA PHE A 38 2.95 12.59 -14.80
C PHE A 38 4.11 12.93 -15.72
N ILE A 39 3.80 13.41 -16.92
CA ILE A 39 4.75 14.22 -17.67
C ILE A 39 4.33 15.69 -17.53
N VAL A 40 5.29 16.54 -17.16
CA VAL A 40 5.06 17.96 -16.89
C VAL A 40 6.03 18.76 -17.74
N ASN A 41 5.52 19.80 -18.40
CA ASN A 41 6.40 20.71 -19.13
C ASN A 41 7.33 21.44 -18.16
N GLY A 42 8.62 21.55 -18.45
CA GLY A 42 9.59 22.18 -17.54
C GLY A 42 9.31 23.66 -17.22
N ALA A 43 8.45 24.34 -17.99
CA ALA A 43 7.99 25.69 -17.69
C ALA A 43 6.71 25.76 -16.82
N ASP A 44 6.05 24.61 -16.56
CA ASP A 44 4.76 24.55 -15.85
C ASP A 44 4.92 24.23 -14.35
N ASN A 45 5.56 25.16 -13.63
CA ASN A 45 5.79 25.04 -12.19
C ASN A 45 4.49 24.90 -11.37
N GLN A 46 3.38 25.44 -11.86
CA GLN A 46 2.09 25.37 -11.14
C GLN A 46 1.54 23.96 -11.10
N THR A 47 1.62 23.22 -12.21
CA THR A 47 1.19 21.82 -12.28
C THR A 47 2.07 20.94 -11.39
N GLU A 48 3.38 21.15 -11.39
CA GLU A 48 4.31 20.43 -10.50
C GLU A 48 3.96 20.64 -9.02
N LEU A 49 3.77 21.91 -8.61
CA LEU A 49 3.37 22.26 -7.24
C LEU A 49 2.02 21.64 -6.86
N LEU A 50 1.06 21.59 -7.79
CA LEU A 50 -0.22 20.93 -7.56
C LEU A 50 -0.05 19.42 -7.32
N ILE A 51 0.72 18.73 -8.16
CA ILE A 51 0.98 17.29 -8.02
C ILE A 51 1.63 17.01 -6.66
N LYS A 52 2.68 17.76 -6.30
CA LYS A 52 3.38 17.65 -5.01
C LYS A 52 2.45 17.90 -3.81
N LYS A 53 1.44 18.75 -3.98
CA LYS A 53 0.45 19.07 -2.94
C LYS A 53 -0.61 17.97 -2.78
N LEU A 54 -1.07 17.37 -3.88
CA LEU A 54 -2.19 16.42 -3.88
C LEU A 54 -1.75 14.95 -3.76
N CYS A 55 -0.55 14.63 -4.21
CA CYS A 55 -0.02 13.27 -4.22
C CYS A 55 1.11 13.12 -3.20
N ARG A 56 1.24 11.92 -2.62
CA ARG A 56 2.36 11.60 -1.73
C ARG A 56 3.60 11.29 -2.53
N SER A 57 4.78 11.65 -2.00
CA SER A 57 6.08 11.47 -2.68
C SER A 57 6.34 10.03 -3.17
N TRP A 58 5.84 9.02 -2.47
CA TRP A 58 5.94 7.61 -2.87
C TRP A 58 4.89 7.19 -3.91
N GLN A 59 3.78 7.93 -4.03
CA GLN A 59 2.65 7.59 -4.88
C GLN A 59 2.77 8.17 -6.29
N TYR A 60 3.61 9.19 -6.51
CA TYR A 60 3.77 9.81 -7.82
C TYR A 60 5.21 9.81 -8.31
N ASP A 61 5.35 9.96 -9.63
CA ASP A 61 6.59 10.33 -10.31
C ASP A 61 6.31 11.48 -11.29
N ILE A 62 7.29 12.36 -11.49
CA ILE A 62 7.20 13.48 -12.44
C ILE A 62 8.38 13.37 -13.39
N ILE A 63 8.07 13.18 -14.67
CA ILE A 63 9.01 13.25 -15.77
C ILE A 63 8.86 14.63 -16.41
N TYR A 64 9.97 15.27 -16.73
CA TYR A 64 9.96 16.61 -17.32
C TYR A 64 10.15 16.53 -18.83
N GLU A 65 9.35 17.29 -19.57
CA GLU A 65 9.50 17.48 -21.01
C GLU A 65 9.67 18.96 -21.35
N ASN A 66 10.47 19.27 -22.37
CA ASN A 66 10.69 20.64 -22.85
C ASN A 66 10.50 20.73 -24.37
N GLU A 67 9.69 19.86 -24.94
CA GLU A 67 9.47 19.82 -26.38
C GLU A 67 8.68 21.04 -26.83
N GLU A 68 9.25 21.79 -27.78
CA GLU A 68 8.59 22.93 -28.40
C GLU A 68 7.26 22.48 -29.06
N LYS A 69 7.29 21.29 -29.67
CA LYS A 69 6.16 20.65 -30.32
C LYS A 69 5.76 19.40 -29.51
N PRO A 70 4.57 19.38 -28.90
CA PRO A 70 4.19 18.23 -28.08
C PRO A 70 4.00 16.98 -28.93
N ASN A 71 4.41 15.83 -28.40
CA ASN A 71 4.12 14.52 -28.97
C ASN A 71 3.59 13.62 -27.86
N LEU A 72 2.26 13.45 -27.82
CA LEU A 72 1.55 12.69 -26.80
C LEU A 72 1.96 11.21 -26.79
N ALA A 73 2.21 10.61 -27.96
CA ALA A 73 2.72 9.24 -28.04
C ALA A 73 4.09 9.12 -27.35
N LYS A 74 5.03 10.03 -27.69
CA LYS A 74 6.34 10.11 -27.05
C LYS A 74 6.22 10.28 -25.54
N PHE A 75 5.29 11.11 -25.07
CA PHE A 75 5.08 11.32 -23.64
C PHE A 75 4.66 10.04 -22.91
N TYR A 76 3.76 9.23 -23.48
CA TYR A 76 3.42 7.92 -22.89
C TYR A 76 4.57 6.93 -22.92
N ASN A 77 5.42 6.96 -23.97
CA ASN A 77 6.63 6.14 -24.02
C ASN A 77 7.61 6.51 -22.90
N LEU A 78 7.91 7.80 -22.74
CA LEU A 78 8.75 8.30 -21.66
C LEU A 78 8.18 7.91 -20.29
N MET A 79 6.88 8.07 -20.06
CA MET A 79 6.26 7.66 -18.81
C MET A 79 6.31 6.15 -18.56
N LYS A 80 6.18 5.32 -19.60
CA LYS A 80 6.38 3.87 -19.48
C LYS A 80 7.83 3.56 -19.09
N ASP A 81 8.79 4.16 -19.78
CA ASP A 81 10.19 3.72 -19.72
C ASP A 81 10.96 4.35 -18.55
N GLU A 82 10.66 5.59 -18.16
CA GLU A 82 11.42 6.35 -17.16
C GLU A 82 10.77 6.39 -15.77
N THR A 83 9.51 6.00 -15.65
CA THR A 83 8.84 5.99 -14.33
C THR A 83 9.60 5.14 -13.32
N LYS A 84 9.63 5.54 -12.06
CA LYS A 84 10.16 4.72 -10.96
C LYS A 84 9.32 3.46 -10.67
N PHE A 85 8.09 3.38 -11.19
CA PHE A 85 7.17 2.24 -10.99
C PHE A 85 7.36 1.18 -12.09
N GLN A 86 8.51 0.50 -12.04
CA GLN A 86 8.94 -0.54 -13.00
C GLN A 86 8.69 -1.96 -12.50
N GLU A 87 7.92 -2.15 -11.43
CA GLU A 87 7.65 -3.48 -10.91
C GLU A 87 6.94 -4.33 -11.98
N PRO A 88 7.35 -5.59 -12.24
CA PRO A 88 6.72 -6.44 -13.26
C PRO A 88 5.22 -6.63 -13.06
N GLU A 89 4.76 -6.60 -11.81
CA GLU A 89 3.36 -6.74 -11.40
C GLU A 89 2.54 -5.43 -11.53
N THR A 90 3.14 -4.35 -12.06
CA THR A 90 2.49 -3.06 -12.26
C THR A 90 1.84 -2.97 -13.64
N VAL A 91 0.52 -2.78 -13.66
CA VAL A 91 -0.27 -2.40 -14.83
C VAL A 91 0.02 -0.94 -15.16
N ILE A 92 0.08 -0.57 -16.44
CA ILE A 92 0.17 0.82 -16.87
C ILE A 92 -1.10 1.25 -17.60
N SER A 93 -1.37 2.55 -17.61
CA SER A 93 -2.57 3.10 -18.25
C SER A 93 -2.24 4.09 -19.36
N MET A 94 -3.28 4.45 -20.11
CA MET A 94 -3.32 5.62 -20.97
C MET A 94 -4.52 6.47 -20.53
N LEU A 95 -4.26 7.62 -19.91
CA LEU A 95 -5.28 8.48 -19.29
C LEU A 95 -5.01 9.97 -19.54
N GLY A 96 -6.06 10.72 -19.83
CA GLY A 96 -6.01 12.19 -19.89
C GLY A 96 -6.22 12.83 -18.52
N ASP A 97 -5.66 14.02 -18.33
CA ASP A 97 -5.85 14.87 -17.15
C ASP A 97 -7.27 15.45 -17.02
N ASP A 98 -8.12 15.23 -18.03
CA ASP A 98 -9.53 15.63 -18.08
C ASP A 98 -10.51 14.47 -17.81
N MET A 99 -10.00 13.38 -17.23
CA MET A 99 -10.79 12.23 -16.82
C MET A 99 -11.19 12.29 -15.35
N GLU A 100 -12.32 11.64 -15.01
CA GLU A 100 -12.82 11.56 -13.63
C GLU A 100 -13.32 10.15 -13.31
N PHE A 101 -12.75 9.55 -12.27
CA PHE A 101 -13.15 8.21 -11.80
C PHE A 101 -14.45 8.31 -10.99
N VAL A 102 -15.43 7.46 -11.33
CA VAL A 102 -16.74 7.44 -10.66
C VAL A 102 -16.94 6.18 -9.83
N THR A 103 -16.54 5.03 -10.37
CA THR A 103 -16.74 3.71 -9.74
C THR A 103 -15.82 3.54 -8.51
N GLN A 104 -16.39 3.19 -7.36
CA GLN A 104 -15.60 2.89 -6.14
C GLN A 104 -14.89 1.54 -6.28
N GLY A 105 -13.62 1.47 -5.89
CA GLY A 105 -12.76 0.29 -6.02
C GLY A 105 -12.46 -0.07 -7.48
N TYR A 106 -12.40 0.91 -8.38
CA TYR A 106 -12.23 0.66 -9.82
C TYR A 106 -10.92 -0.07 -10.15
N ASP A 107 -9.85 0.28 -9.44
CA ASP A 107 -8.51 -0.28 -9.59
C ASP A 107 -8.48 -1.77 -9.28
N GLU A 108 -9.19 -2.22 -8.23
CA GLU A 108 -9.32 -3.64 -7.91
C GLU A 108 -10.08 -4.40 -8.99
N ILE A 109 -11.20 -3.86 -9.47
CA ILE A 109 -11.98 -4.51 -10.54
C ILE A 109 -11.13 -4.65 -11.80
N ILE A 110 -10.37 -3.62 -12.16
CA ILE A 110 -9.44 -3.67 -13.29
C ILE A 110 -8.38 -4.76 -13.06
N LEU A 111 -7.73 -4.79 -11.90
CA LEU A 111 -6.70 -5.78 -11.58
C LEU A 111 -7.26 -7.21 -11.60
N ASP A 112 -8.45 -7.45 -11.06
CA ASP A 112 -9.10 -8.75 -11.08
C ASP A 112 -9.35 -9.24 -12.51
N ILE A 113 -9.83 -8.35 -13.38
CA ILE A 113 -10.10 -8.67 -14.79
C ILE A 113 -8.77 -8.90 -15.52
N ILE A 114 -7.77 -8.05 -15.33
CA ILE A 114 -6.43 -8.22 -15.92
C ILE A 114 -5.83 -9.57 -15.52
N ASN A 115 -5.88 -9.93 -14.24
CA ASN A 115 -5.37 -11.21 -13.73
C ASN A 115 -6.13 -12.41 -14.28
N LYS A 116 -7.45 -12.31 -14.47
CA LYS A 116 -8.27 -13.36 -15.10
C LYS A 116 -7.86 -13.64 -16.55
N HIS A 117 -7.25 -12.66 -17.20
CA HIS A 117 -6.77 -12.73 -18.57
C HIS A 117 -5.22 -12.80 -18.64
N ASP A 118 -4.57 -13.23 -17.55
CA ASP A 118 -3.12 -13.38 -17.44
C ASP A 118 -2.31 -12.13 -17.84
N GLY A 119 -2.91 -10.94 -17.73
CA GLY A 119 -2.30 -9.67 -18.13
C GLY A 119 -2.29 -9.38 -19.62
N ILE A 120 -2.93 -10.21 -20.45
CA ILE A 120 -2.83 -10.12 -21.91
C ILE A 120 -4.03 -9.35 -22.47
N GLY A 121 -3.80 -8.11 -22.91
CA GLY A 121 -4.79 -7.36 -23.66
C GLY A 121 -4.87 -5.88 -23.33
N ILE A 122 -5.91 -5.26 -23.87
CA ILE A 122 -6.31 -3.88 -23.63
C ILE A 122 -7.63 -3.89 -22.87
N PHE A 123 -7.61 -3.32 -21.67
CA PHE A 123 -8.74 -3.31 -20.74
C PHE A 123 -9.24 -1.88 -20.60
N TYR A 124 -10.51 -1.61 -20.86
CA TYR A 124 -11.05 -0.25 -20.80
C TYR A 124 -12.46 -0.21 -20.21
N GLY A 125 -12.78 0.93 -19.60
CA GLY A 125 -14.07 1.19 -18.97
C GLY A 125 -15.01 2.06 -19.82
N ASN A 126 -16.19 2.33 -19.26
CA ASN A 126 -17.23 3.16 -19.82
C ASN A 126 -16.96 4.66 -19.62
N ASP A 127 -16.68 5.37 -20.72
CA ASP A 127 -16.44 6.82 -20.71
C ASP A 127 -17.71 7.70 -20.81
N LYS A 128 -18.89 7.07 -20.78
CA LYS A 128 -20.23 7.65 -21.02
C LYS A 128 -20.47 8.21 -22.42
N LYS A 129 -19.45 8.50 -23.21
CA LYS A 129 -19.53 9.13 -24.54
C LYS A 129 -19.41 8.12 -25.67
N ASN A 130 -18.29 7.41 -25.72
CA ASN A 130 -18.00 6.39 -26.72
C ASN A 130 -18.55 5.02 -26.33
N LYS A 131 -18.85 4.79 -25.04
CA LYS A 131 -19.31 3.49 -24.53
C LYS A 131 -18.31 2.40 -24.95
N ARG A 132 -18.77 1.28 -25.52
CA ARG A 132 -17.93 0.17 -26.02
C ARG A 132 -17.18 0.42 -27.34
N ARG A 133 -17.31 1.61 -27.97
CA ARG A 133 -16.83 1.83 -29.35
C ARG A 133 -15.35 2.21 -29.45
N MET A 134 -14.79 2.79 -28.38
CA MET A 134 -13.44 3.35 -28.40
C MET A 134 -12.88 3.38 -26.99
N CYS A 135 -11.63 2.91 -26.84
CA CYS A 135 -10.88 2.95 -25.59
C CYS A 135 -10.12 4.28 -25.48
N THR A 136 -10.85 5.38 -25.26
CA THR A 136 -10.22 6.71 -25.01
C THR A 136 -9.39 6.74 -23.73
N GLN A 137 -9.54 5.71 -22.91
CA GLN A 137 -8.72 5.35 -21.77
C GLN A 137 -8.57 3.85 -21.75
N PHE A 138 -7.40 3.34 -21.37
CA PHE A 138 -7.21 1.91 -21.19
C PHE A 138 -6.10 1.59 -20.20
N PHE A 139 -6.08 0.33 -19.80
CA PHE A 139 -5.12 -0.31 -18.91
C PHE A 139 -4.51 -1.51 -19.63
N THR A 140 -3.22 -1.75 -19.46
CA THR A 140 -2.50 -2.87 -20.05
C THR A 140 -1.24 -3.18 -19.25
N THR A 141 -0.55 -4.26 -19.60
CA THR A 141 0.66 -4.71 -18.90
C THR A 141 1.90 -4.42 -19.73
N ARG A 142 3.04 -4.24 -19.06
CA ARG A 142 4.33 -4.16 -19.73
C ARG A 142 4.62 -5.41 -20.55
N GLU A 143 4.30 -6.58 -19.99
CA GLU A 143 4.44 -7.87 -20.68
C GLU A 143 3.68 -7.89 -22.02
N PHE A 144 2.44 -7.38 -22.05
CA PHE A 144 1.67 -7.31 -23.28
C PHE A 144 2.28 -6.34 -24.29
N ILE A 145 2.68 -5.15 -23.85
CA ILE A 145 3.30 -4.13 -24.72
C ILE A 145 4.64 -4.61 -25.29
N ASP A 146 5.48 -5.23 -24.45
CA ASP A 146 6.84 -5.61 -24.83
C ASP A 146 6.86 -6.73 -25.89
N ARG A 147 5.74 -7.42 -26.13
CA ARG A 147 5.56 -8.32 -27.29
C ARG A 147 5.60 -7.58 -28.63
N ASN A 148 5.45 -6.25 -28.62
CA ASN A 148 5.55 -5.41 -29.79
C ASN A 148 6.98 -4.87 -30.03
N LEU A 149 7.95 -5.20 -29.16
CA LEU A 149 9.34 -4.76 -29.32
C LEU A 149 9.91 -5.18 -30.69
N PRO A 150 10.76 -4.34 -31.31
CA PRO A 150 11.38 -3.13 -30.75
C PRO A 150 10.54 -1.84 -30.83
N GLU A 151 9.27 -1.91 -31.27
CA GLU A 151 8.45 -0.69 -31.35
C GLU A 151 8.05 -0.15 -29.98
N PRO A 152 7.85 1.18 -29.88
CA PRO A 152 7.41 1.82 -28.65
C PRO A 152 5.98 1.43 -28.28
N PHE A 153 5.60 1.76 -27.04
CA PHE A 153 4.24 1.60 -26.52
C PHE A 153 3.21 2.38 -27.36
N MET A 154 3.51 3.63 -27.67
CA MET A 154 2.71 4.47 -28.56
C MET A 154 3.55 4.84 -29.77
N ASN A 155 2.99 4.66 -30.97
CA ASN A 155 3.69 4.97 -32.20
C ASN A 155 3.85 6.50 -32.36
N GLU A 156 5.09 6.98 -32.27
CA GLU A 156 5.40 8.42 -32.26
C GLU A 156 5.14 9.13 -33.59
N GLN A 157 4.88 8.39 -34.68
CA GLN A 157 4.40 8.96 -35.94
C GLN A 157 2.99 9.55 -35.82
N PHE A 158 2.25 9.16 -34.76
CA PHE A 158 0.91 9.66 -34.42
C PHE A 158 1.01 10.53 -33.16
N PRO A 159 1.30 11.84 -33.27
CA PRO A 159 1.67 12.67 -32.13
C PRO A 159 0.51 12.99 -31.18
N CYS A 160 -0.74 12.73 -31.52
CA CYS A 160 -1.87 12.97 -30.61
C CYS A 160 -3.08 12.11 -30.90
N ASP A 161 -3.73 12.29 -32.05
CA ASP A 161 -4.91 11.51 -32.43
C ASP A 161 -4.50 10.11 -32.86
N VAL A 162 -5.48 9.19 -32.84
CA VAL A 162 -5.36 7.84 -33.42
C VAL A 162 -4.50 6.86 -32.59
N ILE A 163 -3.70 7.34 -31.62
CA ILE A 163 -2.89 6.46 -30.75
C ILE A 163 -3.72 5.44 -29.97
N ASP A 164 -4.92 5.83 -29.52
CA ASP A 164 -5.90 4.95 -28.87
C ASP A 164 -6.51 3.95 -29.86
N ARG A 165 -6.76 4.40 -31.09
CA ARG A 165 -7.35 3.60 -32.15
C ARG A 165 -6.43 2.48 -32.64
N ILE A 166 -5.13 2.74 -32.73
CA ILE A 166 -4.14 1.72 -33.10
C ILE A 166 -4.26 0.53 -32.13
N TRP A 167 -4.22 0.81 -30.82
CA TRP A 167 -4.33 -0.25 -29.81
C TRP A 167 -5.68 -0.97 -29.80
N ARG A 168 -6.78 -0.25 -30.06
CA ARG A 168 -8.09 -0.89 -30.27
C ARG A 168 -8.03 -1.90 -31.42
N ASP A 169 -7.61 -1.45 -32.60
CA ASP A 169 -7.67 -2.28 -33.80
C ASP A 169 -6.70 -3.48 -33.70
N VAL A 170 -5.55 -3.30 -33.06
CA VAL A 170 -4.62 -4.40 -32.73
C VAL A 170 -5.26 -5.38 -31.74
N ALA A 171 -5.83 -4.90 -30.63
CA ALA A 171 -6.42 -5.77 -29.61
C ALA A 171 -7.67 -6.52 -30.10
N GLU A 172 -8.51 -5.88 -30.93
CA GLU A 172 -9.66 -6.53 -31.57
C GLU A 172 -9.21 -7.65 -32.52
N ALA A 173 -8.15 -7.42 -33.31
CA ALA A 173 -7.60 -8.43 -34.24
C ALA A 173 -6.89 -9.61 -33.53
N LEU A 174 -6.57 -9.46 -32.25
CA LEU A 174 -5.94 -10.46 -31.39
C LEU A 174 -6.92 -11.08 -30.38
N ASP A 175 -8.20 -10.70 -30.41
CA ASP A 175 -9.24 -11.13 -29.46
C ASP A 175 -8.88 -10.87 -27.97
N CYS A 176 -8.22 -9.74 -27.71
CA CYS A 176 -7.80 -9.32 -26.38
C CYS A 176 -8.25 -7.88 -26.02
N TYR A 177 -9.40 -7.47 -26.56
CA TYR A 177 -10.02 -6.16 -26.31
C TYR A 177 -11.20 -6.27 -25.34
N TYR A 178 -10.96 -5.92 -24.07
CA TYR A 178 -11.89 -6.20 -22.97
C TYR A 178 -12.58 -4.93 -22.45
N TYR A 179 -13.91 -4.88 -22.62
CA TYR A 179 -14.76 -3.80 -22.11
C TYR A 179 -15.30 -4.10 -20.72
N MET A 180 -15.12 -3.15 -19.80
CA MET A 180 -15.57 -3.21 -18.40
C MET A 180 -16.71 -2.20 -18.16
N PRO A 181 -17.97 -2.54 -18.47
CA PRO A 181 -19.11 -1.60 -18.40
C PRO A 181 -19.36 -0.99 -17.01
N GLU A 182 -18.96 -1.69 -15.95
CA GLU A 182 -19.06 -1.30 -14.54
C GLU A 182 -18.02 -0.25 -14.12
N ILE A 183 -16.91 -0.16 -14.86
CA ILE A 183 -15.87 0.84 -14.62
C ILE A 183 -16.25 2.12 -15.35
N VAL A 184 -16.67 3.14 -14.61
CA VAL A 184 -17.07 4.43 -15.18
C VAL A 184 -15.97 5.45 -14.93
N ILE A 185 -15.42 5.99 -16.03
CA ILE A 185 -14.40 7.05 -16.03
C ILE A 185 -14.90 8.15 -16.97
N ILE A 186 -15.45 9.23 -16.43
CA ILE A 186 -16.02 10.31 -17.24
C ILE A 186 -14.90 11.06 -17.94
N HIS A 187 -14.99 11.17 -19.26
CA HIS A 187 -14.07 11.97 -20.07
C HIS A 187 -14.68 13.36 -20.31
N HIS A 188 -14.12 14.41 -19.71
CA HIS A 188 -14.67 15.78 -19.74
C HIS A 188 -14.43 16.54 -21.06
N HIS A 189 -13.99 15.87 -22.12
CA HIS A 189 -13.72 16.50 -23.41
C HIS A 189 -14.99 16.87 -24.17
N SER A 190 -15.34 18.16 -24.28
CA SER A 190 -16.21 18.61 -25.36
C SER A 190 -15.33 19.24 -26.44
N ALA A 191 -15.60 18.96 -27.72
CA ALA A 191 -14.90 19.62 -28.84
C ALA A 191 -15.08 21.16 -28.86
N LYS A 192 -15.91 21.68 -27.94
CA LYS A 192 -16.17 23.11 -27.72
C LYS A 192 -15.27 23.71 -26.65
N ASP A 193 -14.71 22.89 -25.73
CA ASP A 193 -13.83 23.34 -24.65
C ASP A 193 -12.37 23.28 -25.09
N ARG A 194 -12.00 24.20 -25.99
CA ARG A 194 -10.63 24.36 -26.49
C ARG A 194 -9.82 25.17 -25.49
N ASP A 195 -9.05 24.49 -24.65
CA ASP A 195 -8.09 25.12 -23.76
C ASP A 195 -6.68 25.18 -24.39
N SER A 196 -5.75 25.86 -23.72
CA SER A 196 -4.37 26.04 -24.19
C SER A 196 -3.65 24.71 -24.45
N THR A 197 -3.95 23.66 -23.69
CA THR A 197 -3.42 22.31 -23.91
C THR A 197 -3.94 21.71 -25.20
N TRP A 198 -5.24 21.85 -25.48
CA TRP A 198 -5.84 21.42 -26.74
C TRP A 198 -5.21 22.17 -27.91
N GLU A 199 -5.05 23.48 -27.80
CA GLU A 199 -4.40 24.31 -28.83
C GLU A 199 -2.94 23.91 -29.06
N ARG A 200 -2.17 23.68 -27.99
CA ARG A 200 -0.77 23.23 -28.06
C ARG A 200 -0.66 21.89 -28.79
N LEU A 201 -1.49 20.90 -28.42
CA LEU A 201 -1.53 19.59 -29.08
C LEU A 201 -1.97 19.68 -30.55
N ARG A 202 -2.85 20.65 -30.88
CA ARG A 202 -3.34 20.82 -32.26
C ARG A 202 -2.40 21.59 -33.16
N SER A 203 -1.42 22.31 -32.61
CA SER A 203 -0.38 23.00 -33.39
C SER A 203 0.46 22.04 -34.26
N VAL A 204 0.59 20.78 -33.84
CA VAL A 204 1.32 19.72 -34.57
C VAL A 204 0.41 18.87 -35.47
N PHE A 205 -0.91 19.09 -35.44
CA PHE A 205 -1.90 18.24 -36.11
C PHE A 205 -1.86 18.33 -37.65
N HIS A 206 -1.36 19.43 -38.20
CA HIS A 206 -1.20 19.58 -39.65
C HIS A 206 -0.12 18.64 -40.22
N ILE A 207 0.85 18.24 -39.39
CA ILE A 207 1.89 17.25 -39.73
C ILE A 207 1.28 15.85 -39.79
N SER A 208 0.20 15.62 -39.03
CA SER A 208 -0.35 14.28 -38.81
C SER A 208 -1.34 13.87 -39.91
N LYS A 209 -2.22 14.75 -40.41
CA LYS A 209 -3.22 14.37 -41.44
C LYS A 209 -2.66 13.78 -42.74
N VAL A 210 -1.43 14.11 -43.13
CA VAL A 210 -0.79 13.60 -44.36
C VAL A 210 -0.16 12.23 -44.12
N ASN A 211 0.44 12.00 -42.96
CA ASN A 211 1.12 10.73 -42.64
C ASN A 211 0.18 9.69 -41.98
N GLU A 212 -0.85 10.14 -41.26
CA GLU A 212 -1.73 9.28 -40.47
C GLU A 212 -2.63 8.38 -41.32
N ARG A 213 -3.05 8.79 -42.51
CA ARG A 213 -3.98 7.98 -43.32
C ARG A 213 -3.29 6.92 -44.16
N ASP A 214 -2.12 7.23 -44.69
CA ASP A 214 -1.46 6.36 -45.66
C ASP A 214 -0.76 5.18 -44.96
N ASN A 215 -0.24 5.38 -43.75
CA ASN A 215 0.52 4.35 -43.04
C ASN A 215 -0.26 3.62 -41.93
N TYR A 216 -1.46 4.07 -41.55
CA TYR A 216 -2.21 3.50 -40.41
C TYR A 216 -2.45 2.00 -40.54
N THR A 217 -2.99 1.58 -41.69
CA THR A 217 -3.33 0.17 -41.94
C THR A 217 -2.07 -0.69 -41.92
N GLU A 218 -0.97 -0.20 -42.49
CA GLU A 218 0.33 -0.89 -42.49
C GLU A 218 0.84 -1.06 -41.07
N ILE A 219 0.87 0.01 -40.27
CA ILE A 219 1.34 0.00 -38.88
C ILE A 219 0.51 -0.94 -38.00
N VAL A 220 -0.83 -0.90 -38.11
CA VAL A 220 -1.71 -1.82 -37.37
C VAL A 220 -1.42 -3.27 -37.76
N ASN A 221 -1.31 -3.56 -39.06
CA ASN A 221 -1.02 -4.91 -39.55
C ASN A 221 0.36 -5.41 -39.10
N GLU A 222 1.37 -4.56 -39.10
CA GLU A 222 2.70 -4.90 -38.60
C GLU A 222 2.68 -5.25 -37.11
N GLN A 223 2.01 -4.45 -36.29
CA GLN A 223 1.87 -4.71 -34.84
C GLN A 223 1.12 -6.03 -34.60
N ILE A 224 -0.01 -6.26 -35.29
CA ILE A 224 -0.74 -7.54 -35.23
C ILE A 224 0.18 -8.71 -35.59
N ASN A 225 0.93 -8.61 -36.69
CA ASN A 225 1.82 -9.66 -37.14
C ASN A 225 2.95 -9.94 -36.14
N ARG A 226 3.47 -8.92 -35.46
CA ARG A 226 4.50 -9.07 -34.42
C ARG A 226 3.93 -9.73 -33.17
N MET A 227 2.80 -9.25 -32.67
CA MET A 227 2.17 -9.79 -31.47
C MET A 227 1.61 -11.21 -31.66
N ARG A 228 1.29 -11.62 -32.91
CA ARG A 228 0.91 -13.00 -33.26
C ARG A 228 2.07 -13.98 -33.29
N ARG A 229 3.30 -13.51 -33.50
CA ARG A 229 4.46 -14.41 -33.46
C ARG A 229 4.54 -14.91 -32.02
N ILE A 230 4.34 -16.23 -31.86
CA ILE A 230 4.65 -16.96 -30.63
C ILE A 230 6.02 -16.43 -30.17
N PRO A 231 6.21 -16.09 -28.88
CA PRO A 231 7.48 -15.54 -28.45
C PRO A 231 8.59 -16.46 -28.96
N VAL A 232 9.43 -15.96 -29.87
CA VAL A 232 10.80 -16.47 -29.96
C VAL A 232 11.26 -16.38 -28.53
N GLU A 233 11.64 -17.51 -27.92
CA GLU A 233 12.10 -17.58 -26.54
C GLU A 233 12.97 -16.35 -26.30
N TYR A 234 12.41 -15.36 -25.60
CA TYR A 234 13.15 -14.19 -25.23
C TYR A 234 14.07 -14.76 -24.16
N GLU A 235 15.28 -15.15 -24.57
CA GLU A 235 16.35 -15.48 -23.65
C GLU A 235 16.52 -14.24 -22.80
N ALA A 236 15.88 -14.26 -21.62
CA ALA A 236 16.10 -13.26 -20.61
C ALA A 236 17.62 -13.15 -20.47
N PRO A 237 18.20 -11.92 -20.52
CA PRO A 237 19.64 -11.76 -20.43
C PRO A 237 20.15 -12.62 -19.28
N PRO A 238 21.21 -13.44 -19.51
CA PRO A 238 21.61 -14.47 -18.58
C PRO A 238 21.73 -13.87 -17.19
N LYS A 239 20.94 -14.39 -16.23
CA LYS A 239 21.05 -14.00 -14.83
C LYS A 239 22.52 -14.14 -14.46
N PRO A 240 23.18 -13.07 -13.97
CA PRO A 240 24.61 -13.12 -13.68
C PRO A 240 24.87 -14.29 -12.75
N GLU A 241 25.77 -15.20 -13.17
CA GLU A 241 26.23 -16.33 -12.37
C GLU A 241 26.85 -15.79 -11.07
N ILE A 242 26.13 -15.95 -9.96
CA ILE A 242 26.62 -15.58 -8.64
C ILE A 242 27.56 -16.69 -8.17
N LYS A 243 28.88 -16.49 -8.35
CA LYS A 243 29.90 -17.27 -7.63
C LYS A 243 30.04 -16.73 -6.20
N PRO A 244 29.96 -17.56 -5.14
CA PRO A 244 30.09 -17.07 -3.77
C PRO A 244 31.57 -16.92 -3.41
N LYS A 245 31.98 -15.67 -3.19
CA LYS A 245 32.88 -15.28 -2.09
C LYS A 245 32.10 -14.30 -1.22
N PRO A 246 32.33 -14.21 0.11
CA PRO A 246 31.64 -13.24 0.96
C PRO A 246 32.19 -11.84 0.68
N SER A 247 31.88 -11.29 -0.49
CA SER A 247 31.97 -9.87 -0.72
C SER A 247 30.79 -9.25 0.01
N PHE A 248 31.06 -8.31 0.92
CA PHE A 248 30.05 -7.46 1.52
C PHE A 248 29.04 -7.02 0.45
N VAL A 249 27.77 -7.30 0.66
CA VAL A 249 26.73 -6.77 -0.22
C VAL A 249 26.61 -5.30 0.14
N LYS A 250 27.17 -4.43 -0.68
CA LYS A 250 27.05 -2.98 -0.51
C LYS A 250 25.56 -2.61 -0.39
N ASP A 251 25.29 -1.64 0.48
CA ASP A 251 23.98 -1.11 0.81
C ASP A 251 23.02 -2.19 1.37
N SER A 252 23.53 -3.20 2.07
CA SER A 252 22.70 -4.23 2.70
C SER A 252 22.54 -4.04 4.21
N ILE A 253 21.32 -4.29 4.71
CA ILE A 253 20.95 -4.12 6.10
C ILE A 253 20.41 -5.44 6.64
N LEU A 254 20.95 -5.89 7.76
CA LEU A 254 20.30 -6.90 8.61
C LEU A 254 19.46 -6.17 9.67
N PHE A 255 18.15 -6.19 9.50
CA PHE A 255 17.19 -5.54 10.38
C PHE A 255 16.57 -6.59 11.32
N GLN A 256 16.79 -6.45 12.62
CA GLN A 256 16.32 -7.41 13.61
C GLN A 256 15.18 -6.84 14.45
N LEU A 257 14.02 -7.49 14.39
CA LEU A 257 12.86 -7.15 15.22
C LEU A 257 11.98 -8.39 15.44
N ARG A 258 11.85 -8.77 16.72
CA ARG A 258 11.13 -9.96 17.22
C ARG A 258 10.05 -9.54 18.22
N GLY A 259 9.46 -8.37 18.00
CA GLY A 259 8.51 -7.77 18.92
C GLY A 259 7.09 -8.28 18.71
N LYS A 260 6.16 -7.71 19.48
CA LYS A 260 4.73 -7.94 19.31
C LYS A 260 4.26 -7.35 17.99
N TYR A 261 3.01 -7.63 17.61
CA TYR A 261 2.40 -7.05 16.41
C TYR A 261 2.64 -5.54 16.25
N GLY A 262 2.43 -4.74 17.30
CA GLY A 262 2.68 -3.30 17.25
C GLY A 262 4.14 -2.93 16.95
N ASP A 263 5.10 -3.68 17.50
CA ASP A 263 6.52 -3.48 17.22
C ASP A 263 6.84 -3.82 15.76
N ILE A 264 6.32 -4.94 15.24
CA ILE A 264 6.50 -5.34 13.84
C ILE A 264 5.94 -4.29 12.88
N ILE A 265 4.73 -3.79 13.13
CA ILE A 265 4.12 -2.72 12.33
C ILE A 265 5.01 -1.46 12.36
N LEU A 266 5.40 -1.02 13.56
CA LEU A 266 6.27 0.15 13.75
C LEU A 266 7.60 0.00 13.00
N GLY A 267 8.28 -1.14 13.18
CA GLY A 267 9.56 -1.42 12.52
C GLY A 267 9.44 -1.42 11.00
N SER A 268 8.27 -1.78 10.47
CA SER A 268 8.04 -1.82 9.02
C SER A 268 8.10 -0.46 8.36
N PHE A 269 7.66 0.60 9.05
CA PHE A 269 7.74 1.96 8.52
C PHE A 269 9.21 2.35 8.30
N ILE A 270 10.07 2.02 9.27
CA ILE A 270 11.51 2.29 9.18
C ILE A 270 12.17 1.39 8.14
N ALA A 271 11.82 0.11 8.09
CA ALA A 271 12.35 -0.83 7.11
C ALA A 271 11.99 -0.43 5.67
N ASN A 272 10.72 -0.10 5.40
CA ASN A 272 10.28 0.38 4.09
C ASN A 272 10.97 1.69 3.72
N MET A 273 11.14 2.61 4.67
CA MET A 273 11.88 3.85 4.44
C MET A 273 13.34 3.60 4.04
N LEU A 274 14.02 2.63 4.66
CA LEU A 274 15.37 2.23 4.26
C LEU A 274 15.36 1.61 2.85
N ILE A 275 14.40 0.75 2.54
CA ILE A 275 14.27 0.15 1.21
C ILE A 275 14.05 1.22 0.12
N GLU A 276 13.19 2.21 0.38
CA GLU A 276 12.97 3.34 -0.54
C GLU A 276 14.22 4.21 -0.72
N ARG A 277 15.17 4.18 0.22
CA ARG A 277 16.49 4.82 0.09
C ARG A 277 17.53 3.95 -0.63
N GLY A 278 17.12 2.81 -1.18
CA GLY A 278 17.96 1.93 -2.00
C GLY A 278 18.66 0.81 -1.22
N TYR A 279 18.39 0.66 0.07
CA TYR A 279 19.01 -0.41 0.87
C TYR A 279 18.37 -1.78 0.58
N LYS A 280 19.20 -2.81 0.47
CA LYS A 280 18.77 -4.22 0.42
C LYS A 280 18.56 -4.73 1.84
N LEU A 281 17.31 -4.82 2.26
CA LEU A 281 16.97 -5.16 3.65
C LEU A 281 16.65 -6.65 3.80
N THR A 282 17.35 -7.30 4.75
CA THR A 282 16.96 -8.60 5.29
C THR A 282 16.38 -8.41 6.69
N TRP A 283 15.12 -8.80 6.88
CA TRP A 283 14.43 -8.75 8.16
C TRP A 283 14.53 -10.08 8.88
N THR A 284 14.93 -10.06 10.16
CA THR A 284 14.92 -11.24 11.03
C THR A 284 13.83 -11.14 12.09
N THR A 285 12.95 -12.14 12.12
CA THR A 285 11.75 -12.17 12.98
C THR A 285 11.49 -13.58 13.53
N ASP A 286 10.55 -13.72 14.47
CA ASP A 286 10.09 -15.04 14.93
C ASP A 286 9.16 -15.67 13.88
N PRO A 287 9.17 -17.01 13.70
CA PRO A 287 8.33 -17.69 12.70
C PRO A 287 6.85 -17.30 12.76
N PHE A 288 6.34 -17.05 13.96
CA PHE A 288 4.96 -16.62 14.18
C PHE A 288 4.59 -15.30 13.49
N TYR A 289 5.55 -14.38 13.28
CA TYR A 289 5.33 -13.08 12.65
C TYR A 289 5.79 -13.02 11.19
N GLU A 290 6.29 -14.11 10.62
CA GLU A 290 6.85 -14.13 9.27
C GLU A 290 5.86 -13.59 8.22
N GLU A 291 4.63 -14.10 8.24
CA GLU A 291 3.59 -13.69 7.28
C GLU A 291 3.18 -12.22 7.47
N LEU A 292 3.19 -11.73 8.71
CA LEU A 292 2.96 -10.31 8.93
C LEU A 292 4.09 -9.46 8.36
N VAL A 293 5.36 -9.84 8.56
CA VAL A 293 6.50 -9.09 8.01
C VAL A 293 6.46 -9.07 6.48
N LYS A 294 6.18 -10.21 5.83
CA LYS A 294 6.00 -10.27 4.38
C LYS A 294 4.87 -9.36 3.90
N LEU A 295 3.80 -9.25 4.68
CA LEU A 295 2.71 -8.34 4.39
C LEU A 295 3.14 -6.87 4.53
N VAL A 296 3.78 -6.48 5.62
CA VAL A 296 4.05 -5.07 5.92
C VAL A 296 5.35 -4.53 5.32
N CYS A 297 6.20 -5.42 4.82
CA CYS A 297 7.51 -5.11 4.27
C CYS A 297 7.86 -6.08 3.14
N ALA A 298 7.00 -6.15 2.11
CA ALA A 298 7.06 -7.13 1.03
C ALA A 298 8.40 -7.19 0.27
N ARG A 299 9.12 -6.07 0.22
CA ARG A 299 10.41 -5.94 -0.47
C ARG A 299 11.59 -6.43 0.38
N ALA A 300 11.39 -6.71 1.67
CA ALA A 300 12.43 -7.24 2.52
C ALA A 300 12.59 -8.75 2.33
N ARG A 301 13.83 -9.23 2.37
CA ARG A 301 14.09 -10.67 2.53
C ARG A 301 13.80 -11.05 3.98
N VAL A 302 12.85 -11.94 4.23
CA VAL A 302 12.55 -12.39 5.60
C VAL A 302 13.36 -13.64 5.95
N ILE A 303 13.93 -13.66 7.15
CA ILE A 303 14.59 -14.83 7.75
C ILE A 303 13.93 -15.09 9.10
N THR A 304 13.46 -16.30 9.32
CA THR A 304 12.88 -16.71 10.60
C THR A 304 13.97 -17.23 11.53
N ASN A 305 13.84 -16.91 12.81
CA ASN A 305 14.74 -17.40 13.84
C ASN A 305 14.15 -18.63 14.55
N GLU A 306 14.04 -19.75 13.83
CA GLU A 306 13.47 -21.00 14.37
C GLU A 306 14.23 -21.55 15.58
N ASN A 307 15.54 -21.27 15.65
CA ASN A 307 16.42 -21.80 16.70
C ASN A 307 16.60 -20.85 17.89
N GLY A 308 15.89 -19.71 17.91
CA GLY A 308 15.97 -18.76 19.02
C GLY A 308 17.34 -18.11 19.22
N TYR A 309 18.13 -17.93 18.15
CA TYR A 309 19.45 -17.30 18.20
C TYR A 309 19.44 -16.02 19.05
N SER A 310 20.42 -15.92 19.94
CA SER A 310 20.72 -14.73 20.74
C SER A 310 21.05 -13.52 19.84
N THR A 311 21.00 -12.32 20.42
CA THR A 311 21.40 -11.10 19.70
C THR A 311 22.86 -11.17 19.26
N GLU A 312 23.72 -11.76 20.08
CA GLU A 312 25.14 -11.97 19.83
C GLU A 312 25.38 -12.92 18.64
N GLU A 313 24.66 -14.04 18.58
CA GLU A 313 24.71 -14.95 17.42
C GLU A 313 24.21 -14.29 16.13
N MET A 314 23.20 -13.42 16.23
CA MET A 314 22.72 -12.65 15.08
C MET A 314 23.73 -11.61 14.61
N LYS A 315 24.47 -10.96 15.53
CA LYS A 315 25.61 -10.09 15.19
C LYS A 315 26.72 -10.87 14.49
N LEU A 316 27.04 -12.09 14.94
CA LEU A 316 27.99 -12.95 14.22
C LEU A 316 27.46 -13.34 12.83
N LYS A 317 26.16 -13.54 12.66
CA LYS A 317 25.57 -13.79 11.33
C LYS A 317 25.51 -12.54 10.45
N SER A 318 25.76 -11.34 11.00
CA SER A 318 25.76 -10.10 10.23
C SER A 318 27.03 -9.89 9.41
N TYR A 319 28.04 -10.78 9.46
CA TYR A 319 29.31 -10.63 8.72
C TYR A 319 29.17 -10.53 7.18
N GLY A 320 27.97 -10.77 6.62
CA GLY A 320 27.67 -10.54 5.19
C GLY A 320 26.93 -9.23 4.88
N TYR A 321 26.56 -8.45 5.90
CA TYR A 321 25.78 -7.22 5.77
C TYR A 321 26.64 -6.00 6.07
N GLU A 322 26.36 -4.88 5.40
CA GLU A 322 27.06 -3.62 5.66
C GLU A 322 26.60 -2.99 6.98
N TYR A 323 25.30 -3.08 7.25
CA TYR A 323 24.69 -2.53 8.45
C TYR A 323 23.90 -3.59 9.22
N TYR A 324 23.91 -3.47 10.54
CA TYR A 324 23.08 -4.27 11.44
C TYR A 324 22.28 -3.34 12.36
N ILE A 325 20.95 -3.44 12.28
CA ILE A 325 20.02 -2.63 13.08
C ILE A 325 19.24 -3.57 13.99
N ASN A 326 19.49 -3.49 15.29
CA ASN A 326 18.66 -4.14 16.30
C ASN A 326 17.51 -3.20 16.70
N ALA A 327 16.35 -3.34 16.06
CA ALA A 327 15.18 -2.51 16.33
C ALA A 327 14.39 -2.96 17.58
N GLN A 328 14.85 -4.00 18.29
CA GLN A 328 14.17 -4.52 19.47
C GLN A 328 14.36 -3.58 20.68
N LEU A 329 13.39 -2.70 20.93
CA LEU A 329 13.41 -1.76 22.06
C LEU A 329 13.53 -2.45 23.41
N GLY A 330 12.92 -3.63 23.56
CA GLY A 330 13.02 -4.44 24.78
C GLY A 330 14.34 -5.21 24.94
N SER A 331 15.28 -5.11 24.00
CA SER A 331 16.58 -5.79 24.14
C SER A 331 17.43 -5.12 25.21
N LYS A 332 18.32 -5.90 25.85
CA LYS A 332 19.24 -5.39 26.89
C LYS A 332 20.09 -4.20 26.41
N GLU A 333 20.37 -4.13 25.10
CA GLU A 333 21.13 -3.05 24.46
C GLU A 333 20.37 -1.72 24.41
N HIS A 334 19.04 -1.75 24.34
CA HIS A 334 18.22 -0.58 24.06
C HIS A 334 17.20 -0.24 25.14
N HIS A 335 16.84 -1.18 26.02
CA HIS A 335 15.74 -1.02 26.97
C HIS A 335 15.88 0.20 27.88
N ASP A 336 16.99 0.30 28.62
CA ASP A 336 17.20 1.37 29.58
C ASP A 336 17.35 2.73 28.87
N ASN A 337 18.06 2.75 27.74
CA ASN A 337 18.23 3.95 26.94
C ASN A 337 16.89 4.46 26.38
N TYR A 338 16.05 3.56 25.89
CA TYR A 338 14.71 3.90 25.40
C TYR A 338 13.83 4.43 26.53
N ILE A 339 13.72 3.71 27.65
CA ILE A 339 12.89 4.14 28.79
C ILE A 339 13.30 5.51 29.31
N ASN A 340 14.60 5.80 29.38
CA ASN A 340 15.11 7.07 29.89
C ASN A 340 15.09 8.21 28.86
N SER A 341 14.77 7.94 27.59
CA SER A 341 14.82 8.94 26.52
C SER A 341 13.57 9.82 26.44
N ASP A 342 12.47 9.42 27.08
CA ASP A 342 11.12 9.97 26.86
C ASP A 342 10.70 10.03 25.37
N MET A 343 11.41 9.37 24.45
CA MET A 343 11.09 9.40 23.04
C MET A 343 9.93 8.47 22.71
N HIS A 344 9.15 8.82 21.69
CA HIS A 344 8.24 7.86 21.09
C HIS A 344 9.04 6.69 20.51
N PRO A 345 8.57 5.44 20.67
CA PRO A 345 9.30 4.27 20.20
C PRO A 345 9.65 4.34 18.71
N ALA A 346 8.79 4.96 17.89
CA ALA A 346 9.02 5.12 16.45
C ALA A 346 10.22 6.02 16.14
N TRP A 347 10.31 7.18 16.81
CA TRP A 347 11.46 8.08 16.67
C TRP A 347 12.73 7.47 17.24
N TYR A 348 12.62 6.68 18.31
CA TYR A 348 13.78 5.96 18.85
C TYR A 348 14.32 4.92 17.85
N VAL A 349 13.46 4.10 17.25
CA VAL A 349 13.89 3.12 16.22
C VAL A 349 14.45 3.83 14.97
N LYS A 350 13.85 4.95 14.55
CA LYS A 350 14.41 5.81 13.48
C LYS A 350 15.82 6.28 13.83
N GLN A 351 16.02 6.82 15.04
CA GLN A 351 17.32 7.32 15.49
C GLN A 351 18.36 6.20 15.57
N LEU A 352 17.99 4.99 15.97
CA LEU A 352 18.87 3.82 15.88
C LEU A 352 19.29 3.56 14.44
N ALA A 353 18.35 3.54 13.50
CA ALA A 353 18.66 3.34 12.09
C ALA A 353 19.60 4.42 11.54
N GLU A 354 19.33 5.70 11.82
CA GLU A 354 20.17 6.84 11.39
C GLU A 354 21.61 6.74 11.91
N ARG A 355 21.78 6.40 13.20
CA ARG A 355 23.09 6.23 13.81
C ARG A 355 23.85 5.07 13.18
N THR A 356 23.16 3.97 12.89
CA THR A 356 23.78 2.79 12.27
C THR A 356 24.22 3.09 10.85
N ILE A 357 23.38 3.72 10.03
CA ILE A 357 23.70 4.00 8.61
C ILE A 357 24.47 5.31 8.40
N GLN A 358 24.67 6.10 9.46
CA GLN A 358 25.30 7.42 9.45
C GLN A 358 24.66 8.40 8.45
N ARG A 359 23.33 8.37 8.33
CA ARG A 359 22.56 9.25 7.46
C ARG A 359 21.24 9.63 8.11
N GLU A 360 20.78 10.84 7.81
CA GLU A 360 19.48 11.33 8.23
C GLU A 360 18.36 10.67 7.42
N LEU A 361 17.30 10.28 8.11
CA LEU A 361 16.09 9.71 7.53
C LEU A 361 14.95 10.74 7.59
N PRO A 362 14.02 10.73 6.62
CA PRO A 362 12.84 11.61 6.62
C PRO A 362 12.08 11.61 7.94
N GLU A 363 11.62 12.78 8.38
CA GLU A 363 10.86 12.90 9.63
C GLU A 363 9.55 12.11 9.60
N ASN A 364 8.84 12.15 8.47
CA ASN A 364 7.54 11.50 8.31
C ASN A 364 7.68 10.03 7.87
N PHE A 365 8.11 9.16 8.78
CA PHE A 365 8.26 7.73 8.47
C PHE A 365 6.91 7.03 8.19
N ILE A 366 5.77 7.60 8.56
CA ILE A 366 4.43 7.01 8.31
C ILE A 366 4.09 7.04 6.82
N ASP A 367 4.68 7.94 6.05
CA ASP A 367 4.55 7.92 4.60
C ASP A 367 5.08 6.60 4.00
N TYR A 368 5.86 5.83 4.74
CA TYR A 368 6.39 4.52 4.35
C TYR A 368 5.56 3.33 4.89
N ALA A 369 4.35 3.61 5.39
CA ALA A 369 3.36 2.58 5.73
C ALA A 369 2.79 1.95 4.44
N THR A 370 3.47 0.93 3.93
CA THR A 370 3.05 0.16 2.76
C THR A 370 2.62 -1.25 3.16
N LEU A 371 1.69 -1.82 2.39
CA LEU A 371 1.24 -3.20 2.55
C LEU A 371 1.38 -3.93 1.22
N ALA A 372 1.76 -5.20 1.30
CA ALA A 372 1.54 -6.15 0.23
C ALA A 372 0.01 -6.25 -0.04
N PRO A 373 -0.38 -6.61 -1.27
CA PRO A 373 -1.78 -6.84 -1.59
C PRO A 373 -2.41 -7.88 -0.65
N LEU A 374 -3.55 -7.53 -0.07
CA LEU A 374 -4.31 -8.42 0.80
C LEU A 374 -5.48 -9.02 0.03
N LYS A 375 -5.70 -10.32 0.23
CA LYS A 375 -6.95 -10.93 -0.20
C LYS A 375 -8.10 -10.25 0.54
N ARG A 376 -9.06 -9.69 -0.19
CA ARG A 376 -10.21 -9.02 0.42
C ARG A 376 -10.97 -10.00 1.32
N LEU A 377 -11.27 -9.54 2.53
CA LEU A 377 -12.32 -10.08 3.35
C LEU A 377 -13.55 -9.21 3.18
N TYR A 378 -14.59 -9.78 2.58
CA TYR A 378 -15.87 -9.10 2.45
C TYR A 378 -16.56 -9.05 3.81
N VAL A 379 -16.41 -7.94 4.51
CA VAL A 379 -17.21 -7.67 5.72
C VAL A 379 -18.53 -7.06 5.25
N ASN A 380 -19.55 -7.92 5.14
CA ASN A 380 -20.90 -7.65 4.63
C ASN A 380 -21.30 -6.15 4.58
N TRP A 381 -21.36 -5.62 3.35
CA TRP A 381 -21.56 -4.20 3.04
C TRP A 381 -23.02 -3.79 3.30
N GLN A 382 -23.29 -3.31 4.51
CA GLN A 382 -24.42 -2.40 4.71
C GLN A 382 -24.07 -1.05 4.06
N ARG A 383 -25.08 -0.26 3.67
CA ARG A 383 -24.89 1.07 3.03
C ARG A 383 -24.13 2.09 3.89
N LYS A 384 -23.85 1.78 5.17
CA LYS A 384 -23.17 2.69 6.11
C LYS A 384 -21.65 2.45 6.08
N PRO A 385 -20.84 3.50 6.26
CA PRO A 385 -19.39 3.36 6.40
C PRO A 385 -19.02 2.46 7.58
N LEU A 386 -17.91 1.73 7.46
CA LEU A 386 -17.46 0.77 8.47
C LEU A 386 -16.80 1.49 9.64
N CYS A 387 -17.24 1.16 10.87
CA CYS A 387 -16.55 1.53 12.11
C CYS A 387 -16.05 0.26 12.81
N VAL A 388 -14.77 0.21 13.12
CA VAL A 388 -14.14 -0.91 13.82
C VAL A 388 -13.83 -0.51 15.25
N ILE A 389 -14.33 -1.28 16.22
CA ILE A 389 -14.01 -1.15 17.64
C ILE A 389 -13.12 -2.33 18.06
N SER A 390 -11.96 -2.07 18.65
CA SER A 390 -11.06 -3.11 19.16
C SER A 390 -10.83 -2.91 20.66
N PRO A 391 -11.58 -3.61 21.53
CA PRO A 391 -11.52 -3.39 22.96
C PRO A 391 -10.30 -4.02 23.63
N ASN A 392 -9.71 -5.06 23.01
CA ASN A 392 -8.67 -5.86 23.65
C ASN A 392 -7.26 -5.43 23.27
N THR A 393 -6.40 -5.51 24.29
CA THR A 393 -4.94 -5.51 24.16
C THR A 393 -4.42 -6.79 24.79
N ASP A 394 -3.21 -7.20 24.42
CA ASP A 394 -2.39 -8.13 25.22
C ASP A 394 -2.14 -7.64 26.67
N SER A 395 -2.57 -6.43 27.02
CA SER A 395 -2.45 -5.89 28.35
C SER A 395 -3.56 -6.40 29.26
N VAL A 396 -3.17 -6.61 30.51
CA VAL A 396 -3.91 -7.22 31.62
C VAL A 396 -5.31 -6.62 31.86
N LEU A 397 -5.56 -5.37 31.49
CA LEU A 397 -6.86 -4.73 31.63
C LEU A 397 -7.18 -3.86 30.39
N PRO A 398 -8.32 -4.09 29.72
CA PRO A 398 -8.69 -3.33 28.52
C PRO A 398 -9.00 -1.87 28.90
N ALA A 399 -8.55 -0.92 28.08
CA ALA A 399 -8.94 0.49 28.24
C ALA A 399 -10.44 0.71 27.91
N LEU A 400 -10.99 -0.08 26.99
CA LEU A 400 -12.39 -0.07 26.63
C LEU A 400 -13.13 -1.16 27.42
N ASN A 401 -13.77 -0.78 28.53
CA ASN A 401 -14.66 -1.67 29.26
C ASN A 401 -16.05 -1.74 28.63
N ASP A 402 -16.90 -2.65 29.10
CA ASP A 402 -18.24 -2.87 28.55
C ASP A 402 -19.13 -1.63 28.52
N ASN A 403 -18.99 -0.72 29.49
CA ASN A 403 -19.78 0.51 29.53
C ASN A 403 -19.34 1.47 28.42
N ILE A 404 -18.03 1.64 28.26
CA ILE A 404 -17.46 2.47 27.19
C ILE A 404 -17.85 1.90 25.82
N ILE A 405 -17.77 0.58 25.63
CA ILE A 405 -18.15 -0.06 24.36
C ILE A 405 -19.63 0.19 24.04
N LYS A 406 -20.53 0.12 25.04
CA LYS A 406 -21.96 0.44 24.86
C LYS A 406 -22.16 1.91 24.49
N GLU A 407 -21.53 2.84 25.20
CA GLU A 407 -21.61 4.27 24.90
C GLU A 407 -21.12 4.59 23.49
N LEU A 408 -20.00 3.98 23.07
CA LEU A 408 -19.48 4.10 21.72
C LEU A 408 -20.45 3.52 20.68
N PHE A 409 -21.02 2.35 20.95
CA PHE A 409 -21.99 1.74 20.06
C PHE A 409 -23.22 2.64 19.88
N ASP A 410 -23.82 3.09 20.99
CA ASP A 410 -24.99 3.96 21.00
C ASP A 410 -24.71 5.27 20.23
N LYS A 411 -23.51 5.85 20.40
CA LYS A 411 -23.10 7.07 19.70
C LYS A 411 -22.93 6.92 18.19
N TYR A 412 -22.41 5.78 17.70
CA TYR A 412 -21.98 5.66 16.30
C TYR A 412 -22.87 4.77 15.42
N HIS A 413 -23.71 3.87 15.98
CA HIS A 413 -24.41 2.85 15.19
C HIS A 413 -25.47 3.40 14.20
N GLU A 414 -25.96 4.61 14.43
CA GLU A 414 -26.87 5.30 13.50
C GLU A 414 -26.16 5.70 12.20
N ASN A 415 -24.88 6.05 12.26
CA ASN A 415 -24.11 6.54 11.11
C ASN A 415 -23.14 5.49 10.54
N TYR A 416 -22.74 4.51 11.34
CA TYR A 416 -21.74 3.51 10.97
C TYR A 416 -22.26 2.08 11.05
N ASN A 417 -21.72 1.23 10.19
CA ASN A 417 -21.78 -0.22 10.31
C ASN A 417 -20.71 -0.65 11.32
N ILE A 418 -21.10 -0.83 12.60
CA ILE A 418 -20.13 -1.14 13.67
C ILE A 418 -19.76 -2.63 13.67
N ARG A 419 -18.45 -2.91 13.77
CA ARG A 419 -17.87 -4.22 14.06
C ARG A 419 -16.92 -4.16 15.25
N ILE A 420 -17.06 -5.10 16.17
CA ILE A 420 -16.26 -5.21 17.39
C ILE A 420 -15.29 -6.39 17.23
N LEU A 421 -14.01 -6.11 17.03
CA LEU A 421 -12.98 -7.12 16.83
C LEU A 421 -12.47 -7.63 18.17
N VAL A 422 -12.68 -8.92 18.45
CA VAL A 422 -12.12 -9.64 19.59
C VAL A 422 -11.35 -10.86 19.10
N GLN A 423 -10.41 -11.37 19.89
CA GLN A 423 -9.60 -12.51 19.46
C GLN A 423 -10.43 -13.80 19.51
N ASN A 424 -11.11 -14.04 20.63
CA ASN A 424 -11.87 -15.26 20.87
C ASN A 424 -13.33 -14.98 21.20
N LYS A 425 -14.23 -15.93 20.92
CA LYS A 425 -15.65 -15.84 21.28
C LYS A 425 -15.89 -15.62 22.79
N SER A 426 -15.01 -16.11 23.65
CA SER A 426 -15.08 -15.92 25.10
C SER A 426 -14.91 -14.47 25.55
N GLU A 427 -14.39 -13.59 24.69
CA GLU A 427 -14.24 -12.15 24.93
C GLU A 427 -15.52 -11.37 24.64
N ILE A 428 -16.59 -12.02 24.18
CA ILE A 428 -17.91 -11.40 24.01
C ILE A 428 -18.56 -11.23 25.38
N THR A 429 -18.46 -10.02 25.91
CA THR A 429 -19.01 -9.67 27.23
C THR A 429 -20.41 -9.07 27.14
N ILE A 430 -20.74 -8.37 26.05
CA ILE A 430 -22.02 -7.69 25.86
C ILE A 430 -22.93 -8.52 24.94
N LYS A 431 -23.69 -9.46 25.52
CA LYS A 431 -24.60 -10.36 24.77
C LYS A 431 -25.54 -9.64 23.80
N LYS A 432 -26.05 -8.46 24.14
CA LYS A 432 -26.93 -7.66 23.27
C LYS A 432 -26.25 -7.23 21.96
N LEU A 433 -24.92 -7.16 21.94
CA LEU A 433 -24.13 -6.74 20.79
C LEU A 433 -23.47 -7.93 20.07
N GLU A 434 -23.75 -9.18 20.44
CA GLU A 434 -23.07 -10.39 19.91
C GLU A 434 -23.00 -10.42 18.38
N LYS A 435 -24.06 -10.02 17.68
CA LYS A 435 -24.10 -9.94 16.20
C LYS A 435 -23.12 -8.94 15.56
N HIS A 436 -22.56 -8.02 16.35
CA HIS A 436 -21.59 -7.03 15.91
C HIS A 436 -20.15 -7.47 16.21
N TYR A 437 -19.96 -8.51 17.03
CA TYR A 437 -18.65 -9.06 17.29
C TYR A 437 -18.16 -9.87 16.10
N ILE A 438 -16.87 -9.75 15.84
CA ILE A 438 -16.10 -10.51 14.88
C ILE A 438 -14.94 -11.13 15.68
N TYR A 439 -14.74 -12.44 15.54
CA TYR A 439 -13.77 -13.23 16.32
C TYR A 439 -13.19 -14.38 15.50
N ASP A 440 -12.11 -15.00 15.99
CA ASP A 440 -11.34 -16.07 15.32
C ASP A 440 -10.66 -15.63 14.01
N TYR A 441 -10.42 -14.32 13.83
CA TYR A 441 -9.65 -13.80 12.70
C TYR A 441 -8.17 -13.72 13.05
N SER A 442 -7.32 -14.09 12.10
CA SER A 442 -5.90 -13.83 12.17
C SER A 442 -5.61 -12.32 12.18
N PHE A 443 -4.44 -11.94 12.65
CA PHE A 443 -4.05 -10.53 12.69
C PHE A 443 -4.03 -9.89 11.28
N ILE A 444 -3.58 -10.63 10.27
CA ILE A 444 -3.58 -10.22 8.86
C ILE A 444 -5.00 -9.91 8.37
N GLU A 445 -5.94 -10.78 8.73
CA GLU A 445 -7.34 -10.57 8.38
C GLU A 445 -7.93 -9.34 9.08
N CYS A 446 -7.57 -9.10 10.35
CA CYS A 446 -7.94 -7.87 11.04
C CYS A 446 -7.38 -6.61 10.33
N ILE A 447 -6.16 -6.65 9.77
CA ILE A 447 -5.63 -5.55 8.94
C ILE A 447 -6.52 -5.34 7.71
N ALA A 448 -6.89 -6.40 7.01
CA ALA A 448 -7.76 -6.29 5.83
C ALA A 448 -9.14 -5.68 6.15
N ILE A 449 -9.68 -5.94 7.35
CA ILE A 449 -10.90 -5.30 7.86
C ILE A 449 -10.65 -3.82 8.15
N LEU A 450 -9.53 -3.48 8.80
CA LEU A 450 -9.17 -2.10 9.13
C LEU A 450 -8.96 -1.21 7.90
N LEU A 451 -8.43 -1.74 6.81
CA LEU A 451 -8.26 -1.00 5.56
C LEU A 451 -9.58 -0.54 4.93
N GLN A 452 -10.70 -1.15 5.32
CA GLN A 452 -12.04 -0.78 4.86
C GLN A 452 -12.75 0.19 5.82
N ALA A 453 -12.17 0.47 6.99
CA ALA A 453 -12.80 1.26 8.03
C ALA A 453 -12.66 2.77 7.76
N GLU A 454 -13.74 3.53 7.90
CA GLU A 454 -13.67 5.01 7.95
C GLU A 454 -13.43 5.52 9.38
N LEU A 455 -13.75 4.69 10.38
CA LEU A 455 -13.52 5.00 11.79
C LEU A 455 -12.95 3.78 12.51
N TYR A 456 -11.82 3.96 13.19
CA TYR A 456 -11.24 2.98 14.11
C TYR A 456 -11.30 3.53 15.53
N ILE A 457 -11.75 2.70 16.46
CA ILE A 457 -11.79 3.01 17.89
C ILE A 457 -11.10 1.88 18.63
N GLY A 458 -10.03 2.17 19.34
CA GLY A 458 -9.25 1.14 19.98
C GLY A 458 -8.41 1.68 21.10
N ASN A 459 -7.46 0.88 21.54
CA ASN A 459 -6.46 1.21 22.54
C ASN A 459 -5.05 1.02 21.95
N ASP A 460 -4.02 1.44 22.68
CA ASP A 460 -2.62 1.25 22.31
C ASP A 460 -2.25 -0.24 22.19
N SER A 461 -2.42 -0.76 20.96
CA SER A 461 -2.35 -2.17 20.57
C SER A 461 -1.76 -2.32 19.17
N GLY A 462 -1.45 -3.57 18.78
CA GLY A 462 -1.04 -3.86 17.41
C GLY A 462 -2.07 -3.41 16.36
N LEU A 463 -3.37 -3.48 16.66
CA LEU A 463 -4.41 -3.05 15.74
C LEU A 463 -4.49 -1.52 15.61
N ALA A 464 -4.18 -0.78 16.67
CA ALA A 464 -4.05 0.68 16.57
C ALA A 464 -2.87 1.07 15.68
N TRP A 465 -1.73 0.38 15.82
CA TRP A 465 -0.61 0.51 14.89
C TRP A 465 -0.99 0.15 13.45
N ALA A 466 -1.68 -0.96 13.24
CA ALA A 466 -2.13 -1.37 11.92
C ALA A 466 -3.14 -0.39 11.29
N SER A 467 -3.94 0.31 12.10
CA SER A 467 -4.86 1.31 11.58
C SER A 467 -4.14 2.45 10.83
N LEU A 468 -2.85 2.68 11.10
CA LEU A 468 -2.04 3.70 10.42
C LEU A 468 -1.81 3.41 8.92
N TYR A 469 -1.96 2.17 8.45
CA TYR A 469 -1.97 1.88 7.01
C TYR A 469 -3.22 2.41 6.31
N ASN A 470 -4.31 2.63 7.05
CA ASN A 470 -5.51 3.25 6.51
C ASN A 470 -5.53 4.74 6.83
N TYR A 471 -5.04 5.54 5.90
CA TYR A 471 -4.99 6.99 6.08
C TYR A 471 -6.36 7.67 6.06
N ASN A 472 -7.34 7.09 5.35
CA ASN A 472 -8.69 7.63 5.27
C ASN A 472 -9.52 7.28 6.52
N CYS A 473 -8.96 6.50 7.44
CA CYS A 473 -9.59 6.13 8.69
C CYS A 473 -9.36 7.22 9.74
N LYS A 474 -10.44 7.81 10.28
CA LYS A 474 -10.37 8.56 11.54
C LYS A 474 -10.08 7.57 12.67
N LYS A 475 -9.20 7.93 13.61
CA LYS A 475 -8.78 7.04 14.69
C LYS A 475 -9.06 7.67 16.04
N LEU A 476 -9.73 6.94 16.94
CA LEU A 476 -9.93 7.32 18.33
C LEU A 476 -9.16 6.32 19.21
N ILE A 477 -8.01 6.73 19.74
CA ILE A 477 -7.12 5.83 20.48
C ILE A 477 -7.22 6.13 21.96
N TYR A 478 -7.77 5.18 22.71
CA TYR A 478 -7.92 5.27 24.15
C TYR A 478 -6.66 4.82 24.88
N HIS A 479 -6.13 5.71 25.71
CA HIS A 479 -4.94 5.49 26.51
C HIS A 479 -5.29 5.47 27.99
N ARG A 480 -4.60 4.60 28.74
CA ARG A 480 -4.57 4.70 30.19
C ARG A 480 -3.51 5.72 30.59
N LYS A 481 -3.85 6.66 31.47
CA LYS A 481 -2.90 7.68 31.99
C LYS A 481 -1.59 7.07 32.52
N SER A 482 -1.67 5.91 33.18
CA SER A 482 -0.49 5.20 33.70
C SER A 482 0.43 4.64 32.62
N ARG A 483 -0.09 4.32 31.44
CA ARG A 483 0.67 3.80 30.31
C ARG A 483 1.25 4.94 29.48
N GLN A 484 0.48 6.01 29.27
CA GLN A 484 0.94 7.23 28.58
C GLN A 484 2.22 7.77 29.23
N ASN A 485 2.26 7.88 30.55
CA ASN A 485 3.43 8.36 31.29
C ASN A 485 4.67 7.45 31.15
N LYS A 486 4.50 6.19 30.74
CA LYS A 486 5.59 5.21 30.62
C LYS A 486 6.11 5.05 29.20
N THR A 487 5.26 5.22 28.20
CA THR A 487 5.58 4.88 26.81
C THR A 487 5.66 6.10 25.90
N ASN A 488 5.14 7.25 26.34
CA ASN A 488 4.93 8.47 25.54
C ASN A 488 4.24 8.18 24.19
N LEU A 489 3.41 7.14 24.14
CA LEU A 489 2.69 6.69 22.94
C LEU A 489 1.47 7.59 22.75
N LEU A 490 1.58 8.53 21.81
CA LEU A 490 0.47 9.38 21.37
C LEU A 490 0.40 9.32 19.86
N TYR A 491 -0.66 8.72 19.34
CA TYR A 491 -0.85 8.51 17.91
C TYR A 491 -1.16 9.82 17.20
N SER A 492 -1.70 10.84 17.88
CA SER A 492 -1.94 12.15 17.31
C SER A 492 -0.65 12.90 16.95
N LYS A 493 0.49 12.50 17.53
CA LYS A 493 1.80 13.03 17.13
C LYS A 493 2.35 12.38 15.85
N LEU A 494 1.74 11.27 15.46
CA LEU A 494 2.12 10.46 14.32
C LEU A 494 1.17 10.74 13.15
N ASP A 495 -0.13 10.58 13.36
CA ASP A 495 -1.16 10.71 12.34
C ASP A 495 -2.12 11.86 12.71
N PRO A 496 -2.29 12.88 11.85
CA PRO A 496 -3.23 13.98 12.12
C PRO A 496 -4.70 13.53 12.17
N ASN A 497 -5.03 12.36 11.65
CA ASN A 497 -6.38 11.78 11.74
C ASN A 497 -6.60 10.98 13.04
N ALA A 498 -5.60 10.90 13.92
CA ALA A 498 -5.71 10.24 15.20
C ALA A 498 -6.00 11.24 16.34
N GLU A 499 -6.97 10.86 17.16
CA GLU A 499 -7.38 11.56 18.37
C GLU A 499 -7.09 10.65 19.57
N ASP A 500 -6.15 11.06 20.43
CA ASP A 500 -5.79 10.33 21.64
C ASP A 500 -6.73 10.71 22.80
N ILE A 501 -7.43 9.72 23.37
CA ILE A 501 -8.38 9.91 24.47
C ILE A 501 -7.78 9.32 25.74
N ILE A 502 -7.40 10.18 26.69
CA ILE A 502 -6.80 9.74 27.95
C ILE A 502 -7.90 9.42 28.97
N ILE A 503 -7.98 8.16 29.39
CA ILE A 503 -8.87 7.72 30.47
C ILE A 503 -8.13 7.84 31.81
N ASP A 504 -8.65 8.67 32.71
CA ASP A 504 -8.18 8.80 34.10
C ASP A 504 -9.11 8.02 35.04
N THR A 505 -8.78 6.75 35.29
CA THR A 505 -9.57 5.86 36.14
C THR A 505 -8.85 5.65 37.46
N GLU A 506 -9.14 6.46 38.49
CA GLU A 506 -8.80 6.12 39.88
C GLU A 506 -9.39 4.74 40.29
N HIS A 507 -10.49 4.35 39.66
CA HIS A 507 -11.17 3.07 39.82
C HIS A 507 -10.34 1.85 39.34
N ASP A 508 -9.40 2.03 38.40
CA ASP A 508 -8.60 0.95 37.82
C ASP A 508 -7.58 0.36 38.81
N LYS A 509 -7.10 1.13 39.81
CA LYS A 509 -6.11 0.61 40.77
C LYS A 509 -6.64 -0.59 41.56
N ARG A 510 -7.93 -0.56 41.96
CA ARG A 510 -8.56 -1.68 42.68
C ARG A 510 -8.79 -2.89 41.76
N GLN A 511 -9.25 -2.66 40.54
CA GLN A 511 -9.45 -3.73 39.54
C GLN A 511 -8.12 -4.36 39.10
N GLU A 512 -7.04 -3.57 39.00
CA GLU A 512 -5.68 -4.04 38.68
C GLU A 512 -5.12 -4.93 39.80
N ILE A 513 -5.31 -4.54 41.06
CA ILE A 513 -4.93 -5.37 42.21
C ILE A 513 -5.72 -6.69 42.21
N GLU A 514 -7.04 -6.63 42.02
CA GLU A 514 -7.88 -7.83 42.00
C GLU A 514 -7.56 -8.75 40.81
N TYR A 515 -7.32 -8.20 39.63
CA TYR A 515 -6.92 -8.98 38.46
C TYR A 515 -5.55 -9.63 38.68
N LYS A 516 -4.54 -8.88 39.16
CA LYS A 516 -3.21 -9.44 39.44
C LYS A 516 -3.30 -10.60 40.44
N ARG A 517 -4.21 -10.51 41.42
CA ARG A 517 -4.54 -11.60 42.33
C ARG A 517 -5.14 -12.80 41.59
N LYS A 518 -6.21 -12.62 40.80
CA LYS A 518 -6.86 -13.69 40.04
C LYS A 518 -5.93 -14.37 39.04
N ARG A 519 -5.09 -13.61 38.31
CA ARG A 519 -4.10 -14.17 37.37
C ARG A 519 -3.02 -14.96 38.10
N ARG A 520 -2.56 -14.50 39.26
CA ARG A 520 -1.63 -15.26 40.10
C ARG A 520 -2.25 -16.56 40.58
N GLU A 521 -3.50 -16.52 41.04
CA GLU A 521 -4.27 -17.72 41.43
C GLU A 521 -4.43 -18.71 40.27
N TRP A 522 -4.76 -18.23 39.07
CA TRP A 522 -4.86 -19.06 37.86
C TRP A 522 -3.53 -19.67 37.41
N LEU A 523 -2.43 -18.90 37.43
CA LEU A 523 -1.10 -19.43 37.13
C LEU A 523 -0.65 -20.48 38.16
N LEU A 524 -1.02 -20.28 39.44
CA LEU A 524 -0.79 -21.26 40.50
C LEU A 524 -1.64 -22.52 40.29
N SER A 525 -2.90 -22.40 39.85
CA SER A 525 -3.74 -23.56 39.57
C SER A 525 -3.24 -24.36 38.36
N ILE A 526 -2.71 -23.69 37.32
CA ILE A 526 -2.06 -24.38 36.19
C ILE A 526 -0.81 -25.12 36.65
N ARG A 527 0.04 -24.50 37.48
CA ARG A 527 1.22 -25.17 38.02
C ARG A 527 0.85 -26.38 38.89
N ALA A 528 -0.19 -26.25 39.71
CA ALA A 528 -0.70 -27.34 40.54
C ALA A 528 -1.32 -28.48 39.70
N ALA A 529 -1.96 -28.16 38.56
CA ALA A 529 -2.49 -29.16 37.64
C ALA A 529 -1.39 -29.83 36.80
N GLY A 530 -0.35 -29.09 36.42
CA GLY A 530 0.81 -29.60 35.68
C GLY A 530 1.79 -30.41 36.54
N SER A 531 1.70 -30.34 37.87
CA SER A 531 2.47 -31.18 38.80
C SER A 531 1.82 -32.55 39.11
N VAL A 532 0.70 -32.89 38.47
CA VAL A 532 0.00 -34.19 38.68
C VAL A 532 0.33 -35.23 37.60
N THR A 533 1.08 -34.89 36.55
CA THR A 533 1.66 -35.90 35.66
C THR A 533 2.98 -36.38 36.24
N ASP A 534 2.88 -37.06 37.38
CA ASP A 534 3.99 -37.76 37.99
C ASP A 534 4.24 -39.08 37.24
N SER A 535 5.42 -39.11 36.64
CA SER A 535 6.34 -40.17 36.21
C SER A 535 6.24 -41.61 36.77
N SER A 536 5.06 -42.16 37.08
CA SER A 536 4.91 -43.59 37.41
C SER A 536 4.08 -44.34 36.37
N ASN A 537 4.69 -44.73 35.25
CA ASN A 537 4.38 -45.95 34.46
C ASN A 537 5.22 -46.02 33.17
N ILE A 538 6.54 -46.09 33.33
CA ILE A 538 7.41 -46.75 32.34
C ILE A 538 8.31 -47.70 33.13
N GLN A 539 7.90 -48.97 33.18
CA GLN A 539 8.78 -50.12 33.33
C GLN A 539 8.72 -50.92 32.03
#